data_AF-A0A1Z5HQ31-F1
#
_entry.id   AF-A0A1Z5HQ31-F1
#
_cell.length_a   1.000
_cell.length_b   1.000
_cell.length_c   1.000
_cell.angle_alpha   90.00
_cell.angle_beta   90.00
_cell.angle_gamma   90.00
#
_symmetry.space_group_name_H-M   'P 1'
#
loop_
_entity.id
_entity.type
_entity.pdbx_description
1 polymer ?
#
loop_
_entity_poly.entity_id
_entity_poly.type
_entity_poly.pdbx_seq_one_letter_code
_entity_poly.pdbx_strand_id
1 'polypeptide(L)' 'MEVKCSLCGHKDEITKVHKDYQRIAKNPTATFICERCSTRLQVQAQEWQKPKKPM' A
#
# COMPACT_ATOMS: atom_id res chain seq x y z
N MET A 1 -8.96 -11.68 7.85
CA MET A 1 -7.53 -11.95 8.18
C MET A 1 -6.94 -10.62 8.58
N GLU A 2 -6.53 -10.46 9.83
CA GLU A 2 -5.94 -9.20 10.29
C GLU A 2 -4.50 -9.10 9.80
N VAL A 3 -4.18 -8.02 9.10
CA VAL A 3 -2.84 -7.76 8.58
C VAL A 3 -2.38 -6.38 8.98
N LYS A 4 -1.12 -6.28 9.40
CA LYS A 4 -0.51 -5.03 9.83
C LYS A 4 0.20 -4.35 8.66
N CYS A 5 -0.13 -3.09 8.42
CA CYS A 5 0.56 -2.26 7.43
C CYS A 5 2.02 -2.05 7.83
N SER A 6 2.94 -2.30 6.90
CA SER A 6 4.38 -2.15 7.14
C SER A 6 4.84 -0.69 7.23
N LEU A 7 4.03 0.27 6.76
CA LEU A 7 4.37 1.69 6.76
C LEU A 7 3.88 2.43 8.00
N CYS A 8 2.60 2.29 8.35
CA CYS A 8 1.99 3.00 9.47
C CYS A 8 1.66 2.11 10.68
N GLY A 9 1.77 0.79 10.53
CA GLY A 9 1.43 -0.16 11.59
C GLY A 9 -0.07 -0.35 11.83
N HIS A 10 -0.95 0.25 11.01
CA HIS A 10 -2.39 0.06 11.11
C HIS A 10 -2.77 -1.40 10.83
N LYS A 11 -3.75 -1.92 11.56
CA LYS A 11 -4.28 -3.26 11.35
C LYS A 11 -5.53 -3.16 10.50
N ASP A 12 -5.51 -3.78 9.33
CA ASP A 12 -6.66 -3.86 8.45
C ASP A 12 -7.17 -5.31 8.40
N GLU A 13 -8.49 -5.45 8.33
CA GLU A 13 -9.10 -6.75 8.14
C GLU A 13 -9.27 -7.05 6.65
N ILE A 14 -8.42 -7.94 6.15
CA ILE A 14 -8.42 -8.34 4.75
C ILE A 14 -9.34 -9.55 4.56
N THR A 15 -10.29 -9.44 3.64
CA THR A 15 -11.18 -10.54 3.21
C THR A 15 -10.65 -11.24 1.96
N LYS A 16 -11.19 -12.42 1.62
CA LYS A 16 -10.77 -13.23 0.46
C LYS A 16 -10.88 -12.52 -0.90
N VAL A 17 -11.65 -11.42 -0.95
CA VAL A 17 -11.91 -10.62 -2.15
C VAL A 17 -10.82 -9.58 -2.37
N HIS A 18 -10.03 -9.25 -1.33
CA HIS A 18 -9.00 -8.23 -1.44
C HIS A 18 -7.86 -8.69 -2.35
N LYS A 19 -7.38 -7.77 -3.19
CA LYS A 19 -6.31 -8.03 -4.17
C LYS A 19 -5.03 -8.60 -3.53
N ASP A 20 -4.75 -8.17 -2.30
CA ASP A 20 -3.55 -8.56 -1.56
C ASP A 20 -3.76 -9.82 -0.70
N TYR A 21 -4.99 -10.31 -0.57
CA TYR A 21 -5.30 -11.51 0.21
C TYR A 21 -4.52 -12.73 -0.29
N GLN A 22 -4.50 -12.98 -1.61
CA GLN A 22 -3.76 -14.11 -2.15
C GLN A 22 -2.24 -13.99 -1.94
N ARG A 23 -1.70 -12.76 -1.95
CA ARG A 23 -0.26 -12.52 -1.74
C ARG A 23 0.14 -12.75 -0.29
N ILE A 24 -0.67 -12.25 0.63
CA ILE A 24 -0.41 -12.37 2.08
C ILE A 24 -0.72 -13.80 2.57
N ALA A 25 -1.75 -14.44 2.02
CA ALA A 25 -2.07 -15.83 2.35
C ALA A 25 -1.00 -16.81 1.85
N LYS A 26 -0.35 -16.52 0.71
CA LYS A 26 0.78 -17.33 0.21
C LYS A 26 2.09 -17.04 0.95
N ASN A 27 2.33 -15.77 1.32
CA ASN A 27 3.53 -15.33 1.99
C ASN A 27 3.16 -14.46 3.20
N PRO A 28 3.20 -15.01 4.43
CA PRO A 28 2.85 -14.24 5.63
C PRO A 28 3.84 -13.11 5.96
N THR A 29 5.01 -13.10 5.31
CA THR A 29 6.00 -12.02 5.36
C THR A 29 5.81 -10.97 4.27
N ALA A 30 4.80 -11.12 3.41
CA ALA A 30 4.53 -10.16 2.34
C ALA A 30 4.22 -8.78 2.92
N THR A 31 4.83 -7.77 2.32
CA THR A 31 4.64 -6.37 2.71
C THR A 31 3.20 -5.98 2.40
N PHE A 32 2.44 -5.62 3.44
CA PHE A 32 1.11 -5.05 3.29
C PHE A 32 1.17 -3.54 3.46
N ILE A 33 0.54 -2.83 2.54
CA ILE A 33 0.41 -1.38 2.59
C ILE A 33 -1.09 -1.08 2.62
N CYS A 34 -1.54 -0.43 3.69
CA CYS A 34 -2.94 -0.02 3.79
C CYS A 34 -3.28 1.02 2.73
N GLU A 35 -4.57 1.13 2.38
CA GLU A 35 -5.05 2.07 1.36
C GLU A 35 -4.54 3.48 1.60
N ARG A 36 -4.63 3.97 2.84
CA ARG A 36 -4.20 5.32 3.20
C ARG A 36 -2.72 5.59 2.89
N CYS A 37 -1.85 4.63 3.19
CA CYS A 37 -0.43 4.72 2.89
C CYS A 37 -0.16 4.61 1.38
N SER A 38 -0.92 3.73 0.71
CA SER A 38 -0.87 3.56 -0.75
C SER A 38 -1.22 4.86 -1.47
N THR A 39 -2.34 5.50 -1.11
CA THR A 39 -2.78 6.77 -1.69
C THR A 39 -1.75 7.87 -1.44
N ARG A 40 -1.21 7.97 -0.22
CA ARG A 40 -0.17 8.96 0.10
C ARG A 40 1.06 8.78 -0.79
N LEU A 41 1.54 7.54 -0.95
CA LEU A 41 2.68 7.21 -1.80
C LEU A 41 2.41 7.55 -3.26
N GLN A 42 1.20 7.27 -3.76
CA GLN A 42 0.80 7.63 -5.12
C GLN A 42 0.82 9.14 -5.35
N VAL A 43 0.24 9.92 -4.43
CA VAL A 43 0.24 11.39 -4.52
C VAL A 43 1.67 11.93 -4.54
N GLN A 44 2.51 11.46 -3.60
CA GLN A 44 3.92 11.86 -3.58
C GLN A 44 4.62 11.50 -4.88
N ALA A 45 4.51 10.25 -5.35
CA ALA A 45 5.14 9.82 -6.60
C ALA A 45 4.71 10.68 -7.80
N GLN A 46 3.41 11.02 -7.89
CA GLN A 46 2.91 11.92 -8.92
C GLN A 46 3.52 13.32 -8.81
N GLU A 47 3.64 13.88 -7.60
CA GLU A 47 4.27 15.19 -7.39
C GLU A 47 5.75 15.19 -7.81
N TRP A 48 6.48 14.13 -7.51
CA TRP A 48 7.88 13.95 -7.93
C TRP A 48 8.03 13.77 -9.44
N GLN A 49 7.05 13.13 -10.09
CA GLN A 49 7.04 12.95 -11.53
C GLN A 49 6.57 14.18 -12.32
N LYS A 50 6.07 15.23 -11.65
CA LYS A 50 5.69 16.46 -12.35
C LYS A 50 6.93 16.99 -13.09
N PRO A 51 6.85 17.16 -14.42
CA PRO A 51 7.97 17.67 -15.19
C PRO A 51 8.32 19.05 -14.63
N LYS A 52 9.58 19.24 -14.23
CA LYS A 52 10.10 20.57 -13.92
C LYS A 52 9.90 21.40 -15.18
N LYS A 53 9.09 22.47 -15.08
CA LYS A 53 8.89 23.39 -16.20
C LYS A 53 10.27 23.78 -16.74
N PRO A 54 10.53 23.64 -18.05
CA PRO A 54 11.70 24.27 -18.64
C PRO A 54 11.61 25.76 -18.32
N MET A 55 12.71 26.33 -17.83
CA MET A 55 12.83 27.76 -17.51
C MET A 55 12.60 28.62 -18.75
#